data_AF-S5ZFP1-F1
#
_entry.id   AF-S5ZFP1-F1
#
_cell.length_a   1.000
_cell.length_b   1.000
_cell.length_c   1.000
_cell.angle_alpha   90.00
_cell.angle_beta   90.00
_cell.angle_gamma   90.00
#
_symmetry.space_group_name_H-M   'P 1'
#
loop_
_entity.id
_entity.type
_entity.pdbx_description
1 polymer ?
#
loop_
_entity_poly.entity_id
_entity_poly.type
_entity_poly.pdbx_seq_one_letter_code
_entity_poly.pdbx_strand_id
1 'polypeptide(L)'
;MPGQPLFCRAGQDFPSSCGKGKRKRGIAMYKVKVFDKEHEKDLEAAVNDFLARLKDGQLIDVKYSVAAMESEGEQIYCFSAMVIYRT
;
A
#
# COMPACT_ATOMS: atom_id res chain seq x y z
N MET A 1 42.43 32.09 24.26
CA MET A 1 41.26 32.93 23.92
C MET A 1 40.06 32.02 23.68
N PRO A 2 39.20 31.79 24.70
CA PRO A 2 37.94 31.07 24.51
C PRO A 2 36.92 32.01 23.85
N GLY A 3 36.50 31.68 22.63
CA GLY A 3 35.41 32.37 21.96
C GLY A 3 34.07 31.87 22.49
N GLN A 4 33.44 32.66 23.36
CA GLN A 4 31.99 32.61 23.51
C GLN A 4 31.34 33.33 22.31
N PRO A 5 30.09 32.99 22.01
CA PRO A 5 29.11 34.06 21.92
C PRO A 5 27.97 33.90 22.93
N LEU A 6 27.67 35.04 23.53
CA LEU A 6 26.57 35.34 24.43
C LEU A 6 25.20 35.29 23.73
N PHE A 7 24.20 34.84 24.51
CA PHE A 7 22.83 35.36 24.66
C PHE A 7 21.92 35.55 23.43
N CYS A 8 20.71 34.95 23.49
CA CYS A 8 19.52 35.73 23.83
C CYS A 8 18.35 34.86 24.36
N ARG A 9 17.61 35.43 25.32
CA ARG A 9 16.44 34.90 26.04
C ARG A 9 15.25 34.68 25.10
N ALA A 10 14.41 33.70 25.39
CA ALA A 10 12.98 33.89 25.69
C ALA A 10 12.30 32.53 25.82
N GLY A 11 11.59 32.34 26.93
CA GLY A 11 10.64 31.25 27.03
C GLY A 11 9.55 31.41 25.98
N GLN A 12 9.22 30.32 25.30
CA GLN A 12 7.89 30.10 24.76
C GLN A 12 7.56 28.65 25.07
N ASP A 13 6.58 28.52 25.95
CA ASP A 13 5.73 27.36 26.12
C ASP A 13 5.55 26.63 24.80
N PHE A 14 6.04 25.39 24.71
CA PHE A 14 5.58 24.50 23.65
C PHE A 14 4.10 24.24 23.93
N PRO A 15 3.17 24.70 23.08
CA PRO A 15 1.77 24.40 23.31
C PRO A 15 1.60 22.88 23.17
N SER A 16 1.25 22.26 24.28
CA SER A 16 0.66 20.94 24.35
C SER A 16 -0.71 20.97 23.67
N SER A 17 -0.76 21.06 22.34
CA SER A 17 -2.01 20.80 21.62
C SER A 17 -2.12 19.30 21.40
N CYS A 18 -2.57 18.59 22.43
CA CYS A 18 -3.19 17.28 22.29
C CYS A 18 -4.47 17.48 21.46
N GLY A 19 -4.30 17.54 20.14
CA GLY A 19 -5.40 17.58 19.19
C GLY A 19 -6.16 16.27 19.32
N LYS A 20 -7.29 16.30 20.02
CA LYS A 20 -8.28 15.23 20.03
C LYS A 20 -8.88 15.11 18.63
N GLY A 21 -8.13 14.50 17.72
CA GLY A 21 -8.66 13.98 16.47
C GLY A 21 -9.61 12.85 16.82
N LYS A 22 -10.91 13.13 16.82
CA LYS A 22 -11.95 12.10 16.90
C LYS A 22 -11.74 11.16 15.70
N ARG A 23 -10.96 10.08 15.89
CA ARG A 23 -10.88 8.98 14.93
C ARG A 23 -12.27 8.37 14.89
N LYS A 24 -13.13 8.88 14.00
CA LYS A 24 -14.26 8.10 13.49
C LYS A 24 -13.62 6.87 12.87
N ARG A 25 -13.53 5.79 13.64
CA ARG A 25 -13.28 4.46 13.09
C ARG A 25 -14.53 4.09 12.32
N GLY A 26 -14.66 4.67 11.11
CA GLY A 26 -15.52 4.11 10.10
C GLY A 26 -15.05 2.68 9.89
N ILE A 27 -16.01 1.75 9.81
CA ILE A 27 -15.73 0.37 9.45
C ILE A 27 -15.01 0.45 8.10
N ALA A 28 -13.70 0.24 8.08
CA ALA A 28 -12.95 0.21 6.84
C ALA A 28 -13.42 -1.04 6.11
N MET A 29 -14.24 -0.86 5.08
CA MET A 29 -14.73 -1.96 4.26
C MET A 29 -13.56 -2.41 3.40
N TYR A 30 -12.94 -3.52 3.79
CA TYR A 30 -11.88 -4.16 3.04
C TYR A 30 -12.48 -4.99 1.91
N LYS A 31 -11.83 -4.93 0.75
CA LYS A 31 -12.17 -5.77 -0.40
C LYS A 31 -10.91 -6.44 -0.94
N VAL A 32 -11.14 -7.58 -1.59
CA VAL A 32 -10.10 -8.36 -2.25
C VAL A 32 -10.50 -8.55 -3.70
N LYS A 33 -9.53 -8.47 -4.61
CA LYS A 33 -9.70 -8.82 -6.01
C LYS A 33 -8.56 -9.73 -6.44
N VAL A 34 -8.90 -10.85 -7.09
CA VAL A 34 -7.92 -11.83 -7.59
C VAL A 34 -7.90 -11.76 -9.12
N PHE A 35 -6.71 -11.87 -9.68
CA PHE A 35 -6.44 -11.93 -11.11
C PHE A 35 -5.57 -13.14 -11.39
N ASP A 36 -5.92 -13.91 -12.43
CA ASP A 36 -5.16 -15.08 -12.87
C ASP A 36 -4.97 -14.98 -14.40
N LYS A 37 -3.74 -15.19 -14.88
CA LYS A 37 -3.36 -15.10 -16.30
C LYS A 37 -2.27 -16.12 -16.65
N GLU A 38 -2.24 -16.53 -17.91
CA GLU A 38 -1.22 -17.44 -18.46
C GLU A 38 0.09 -16.70 -18.80
N HIS A 39 0.03 -15.38 -18.98
CA HIS A 39 1.19 -14.55 -19.28
C HIS A 39 1.39 -13.44 -18.25
N GLU A 40 2.64 -13.26 -17.82
CA GLU A 40 3.03 -12.25 -16.84
C GLU A 40 2.63 -10.83 -17.26
N LYS A 41 2.85 -10.47 -18.54
CA LYS A 41 2.50 -9.14 -19.07
C LYS A 41 1.00 -8.85 -19.01
N ASP A 42 0.16 -9.86 -19.23
CA ASP A 42 -1.29 -9.71 -19.18
C ASP A 42 -1.76 -9.51 -17.73
N LEU A 43 -1.11 -10.18 -16.79
CA LEU A 43 -1.38 -9.99 -15.36
C LEU A 43 -0.98 -8.57 -14.94
N GLU A 44 0.21 -8.13 -15.33
CA GLU A 44 0.73 -6.80 -15.04
C GLU A 44 -0.23 -5.71 -15.55
N ALA A 45 -0.63 -5.80 -16.83
CA ALA A 45 -1.57 -4.86 -17.41
C ALA A 45 -2.91 -4.83 -16.66
N ALA A 46 -3.49 -6.00 -16.36
CA ALA A 46 -4.78 -6.10 -15.68
C ALA A 46 -4.74 -5.54 -14.24
N VAL A 47 -3.64 -5.78 -13.52
CA VAL A 47 -3.43 -5.26 -12.17
C VAL A 47 -3.21 -3.75 -12.21
N ASN A 48 -2.35 -3.25 -13.11
CA ASN A 48 -2.08 -1.81 -13.26
C ASN A 48 -3.36 -1.03 -13.62
N ASP A 49 -4.16 -1.53 -14.55
CA ASP A 49 -5.46 -0.95 -14.90
C ASP A 49 -6.41 -0.88 -13.70
N PHE A 50 -6.36 -1.88 -12.81
CA PHE A 50 -7.13 -1.87 -11.57
C PHE A 50 -6.61 -0.88 -10.55
N LEU A 51 -5.29 -0.82 -10.34
CA LEU A 51 -4.67 0.12 -9.42
C LEU A 51 -4.89 1.58 -9.85
N ALA A 52 -4.88 1.87 -11.15
CA ALA A 52 -5.14 3.20 -11.70
C ALA A 52 -6.55 3.74 -11.35
N ARG A 53 -7.49 2.87 -11.00
CA ARG A 53 -8.86 3.26 -10.58
C ARG A 53 -8.98 3.48 -9.07
N LEU A 54 -7.98 3.11 -8.27
CA LEU A 54 -7.98 3.30 -6.82
C LEU A 54 -7.55 4.74 -6.48
N LYS A 55 -8.15 5.29 -5.42
CA LYS A 55 -7.74 6.56 -4.83
C LYS A 55 -6.54 6.36 -3.91
N ASP A 56 -5.79 7.42 -3.68
CA ASP A 56 -4.66 7.42 -2.75
C ASP A 56 -5.06 6.91 -1.37
N GLY A 57 -4.24 6.00 -0.82
CA GLY A 57 -4.46 5.37 0.48
C GLY A 57 -5.50 4.24 0.49
N GLN A 58 -6.11 3.88 -0.66
CA GLN A 58 -7.00 2.71 -0.74
C GLN A 58 -6.25 1.40 -0.90
N LEU A 59 -5.10 1.38 -1.57
CA LEU A 59 -4.28 0.18 -1.71
C LEU A 59 -3.72 -0.24 -0.34
N ILE A 60 -3.83 -1.53 -0.01
CA ILE A 60 -3.25 -2.11 1.20
C ILE A 60 -2.07 -2.99 0.86
N ASP A 61 -2.27 -3.95 -0.05
CA ASP A 61 -1.26 -4.94 -0.40
C ASP A 61 -1.58 -5.58 -1.76
N VAL A 62 -0.55 -6.12 -2.42
CA VAL A 62 -0.66 -6.96 -3.62
C VAL A 62 0.18 -8.21 -3.40
N LYS A 63 -0.46 -9.38 -3.41
CA LYS A 63 0.22 -10.67 -3.25
C LYS A 63 0.28 -11.39 -4.58
N TYR A 64 1.49 -11.69 -5.04
CA TYR A 64 1.75 -12.42 -6.26
C TYR A 64 2.05 -13.89 -5.96
N SER A 65 1.55 -14.80 -6.79
CA SER A 65 1.81 -16.23 -6.72
C SER A 65 1.90 -16.81 -8.12
N VAL A 66 2.76 -17.81 -8.30
CA VAL A 66 2.85 -18.57 -9.55
C VAL A 66 2.61 -20.02 -9.23
N ALA A 67 1.71 -20.65 -9.97
CA ALA A 67 1.54 -22.09 -9.98
C ALA A 67 2.06 -22.63 -11.30
N ALA A 68 2.82 -23.72 -11.23
CA ALA A 68 3.22 -24.49 -12.40
C ALA A 68 2.68 -25.91 -12.24
N MET A 69 2.05 -26.43 -13.29
CA MET A 69 1.57 -27.80 -13.35
C MET A 69 2.07 -28.44 -14.64
N GLU A 70 2.50 -29.70 -14.55
CA GLU A 70 2.78 -30.53 -15.71
C GLU A 70 1.56 -31.42 -15.98
N SER A 71 1.01 -31.35 -17.19
CA SER A 71 -0.12 -32.18 -17.62
C SER A 71 0.15 -32.64 -19.04
N GLU A 72 0.07 -33.96 -19.29
CA GLU A 72 0.26 -34.56 -20.62
C GLU A 72 1.57 -34.19 -21.33
N GLY A 73 2.62 -33.85 -20.56
CA GLY A 73 3.92 -33.42 -21.09
C GLY A 73 4.03 -31.94 -21.42
N GLU A 74 2.97 -31.17 -21.18
CA GLU A 74 2.96 -29.71 -21.31
C GLU A 74 3.07 -29.06 -19.92
N GLN A 75 3.89 -28.00 -19.83
CA GLN A 75 4.04 -27.22 -18.61
C GLN A 75 3.14 -25.98 -18.68
N ILE A 76 2.15 -25.93 -17.80
CA ILE A 76 1.16 -24.85 -17.71
C ILE A 76 1.55 -23.93 -16.56
N TYR A 77 1.74 -22.65 -16.86
CA TYR A 77 2.00 -21.60 -15.88
C TYR A 77 0.74 -20.77 -15.63
N CYS A 78 0.39 -20.61 -14.36
CA CYS A 78 -0.66 -19.71 -13.92
C CYS A 78 -0.05 -18.62 -13.04
N PHE A 79 -0.10 -17.39 -13.53
CA PHE A 79 0.34 -16.19 -12.82
C PHE A 79 -0.86 -15.55 -12.14
N SER A 80 -0.79 -15.41 -10.82
CA SER A 80 -1.89 -14.96 -9.97
C SER A 80 -1.49 -13.73 -9.16
N ALA A 81 -2.39 -12.75 -9.06
CA ALA A 81 -2.23 -11.59 -8.20
C ALA A 81 -3.51 -11.32 -7.39
N MET A 82 -3.36 -11.18 -6.07
CA MET A 82 -4.42 -10.81 -5.15
C MET A 82 -4.19 -9.38 -4.65
N VAL A 83 -5.11 -8.48 -4.98
CA VAL A 83 -5.08 -7.08 -4.54
C VAL A 83 -6.03 -6.88 -3.37
N ILE A 84 -5.51 -6.37 -2.26
CA ILE A 84 -6.26 -6.05 -1.04
C ILE A 84 -6.39 -4.52 -0.97
N TYR A 85 -7.60 -4.00 -0.85
CA TYR A 85 -7.88 -2.57 -0.91
C TYR A 85 -9.04 -2.14 0.00
N ARG A 86 -9.13 -0.84 0.28
CA ARG A 86 -10.20 -0.19 1.05
C ARG A 86 -11.24 0.39 0.10
N THR A 87 -12.51 0.35 0.48
CA THR A 87 -13.60 1.08 -0.20
C THR A 87 -14.23 2.13 0.66
#